data_AF-M7NJE5-F1
#
_entry.id   AF-M7NJE5-F1
#
_cell.length_a   1.000
_cell.length_b   1.000
_cell.length_c   1.000
_cell.angle_alpha   90.00
_cell.angle_beta   90.00
_cell.angle_gamma   90.00
#
_symmetry.space_group_name_H-M   'P 1'
#
loop_
_entity.id
_entity.type
_entity.pdbx_description
1 polymer ?
#
loop_
_entity_poly.entity_id
_entity_poly.type
_entity_poly.pdbx_seq_one_letter_code
_entity_poly.pdbx_strand_id
1 'polypeptide(L)'
;MRLQHIPFHRWIPPKLTPNLNLMDASRVRRIIDFYARLPRGPAPTISPRNWVEQYKKTYFNGRGKAQPVLHAIGGLVIFGYILDYYFHLRYHKHSIHE
;
A
#
# COMPACT_ATOMS: atom_id res chain seq x y z
N MET A 1 59.93 35.07 18.36
CA MET A 1 59.23 34.58 17.15
C MET A 1 58.63 33.22 17.47
N ARG A 2 57.30 33.13 17.65
CA ARG A 2 56.60 31.90 18.11
C ARG A 2 55.73 31.38 16.96
N LEU A 3 56.18 30.33 16.30
CA LEU A 3 55.42 29.63 15.25
C LEU A 3 54.26 28.88 15.91
N GLN A 4 53.02 29.30 15.61
CA GLN A 4 51.82 28.59 16.03
C GLN A 4 51.59 27.44 15.05
N HIS A 5 51.79 26.20 15.50
CA HIS A 5 51.44 25.02 14.73
C HIS A 5 49.91 24.98 14.59
N ILE A 6 49.41 24.92 13.36
CA ILE A 6 47.98 24.77 13.07
C ILE A 6 47.75 23.28 12.80
N PRO A 7 47.00 22.54 13.64
CA PRO A 7 46.80 21.12 13.41
C PRO A 7 45.91 20.90 12.16
N PHE A 8 46.40 20.10 11.21
CA PHE A 8 45.77 19.76 9.92
C PHE A 8 44.48 18.93 10.01
N HIS A 9 43.82 18.83 11.17
CA HIS A 9 42.74 17.85 11.41
C HIS A 9 41.30 18.36 11.16
N ARG A 10 41.09 19.48 10.46
CA ARG A 10 39.72 19.94 10.16
C ARG A 10 39.53 20.20 8.67
N TRP A 11 39.56 19.10 7.91
CA TRP A 11 39.13 19.02 6.49
C TRP A 11 37.68 18.55 6.36
N ILE A 12 36.84 18.83 7.37
CA ILE A 12 35.39 18.77 7.20
C ILE A 12 34.95 20.19 6.89
N PRO A 13 34.56 20.50 5.64
CA PRO A 13 34.07 21.84 5.33
C PRO A 13 32.88 22.13 6.26
N PRO A 14 32.84 23.29 6.93
CA PRO A 14 31.66 23.69 7.69
C PRO A 14 30.48 23.69 6.72
N LYS A 15 29.37 23.06 7.13
CA LYS A 15 28.17 22.98 6.29
C LYS A 15 27.81 24.41 5.86
N LEU A 16 27.98 24.70 4.58
CA LEU A 16 27.40 25.88 3.94
C LEU A 16 25.89 25.66 3.84
N THR A 17 25.22 25.67 4.99
CA THR A 17 23.80 25.96 4.98
C THR A 17 23.70 27.43 4.60
N PRO A 18 22.96 27.82 3.54
CA PRO A 18 22.61 29.21 3.37
C PRO A 18 22.00 29.65 4.69
N ASN A 19 22.40 30.82 5.17
CA ASN A 19 22.00 31.48 6.40
C ASN A 19 20.49 31.75 6.44
N LEU A 20 19.69 30.67 6.47
CA LEU A 20 18.31 30.70 6.87
C LEU A 20 18.33 30.75 8.38
N ASN A 21 18.07 31.96 8.87
CA ASN A 21 17.84 32.24 10.28
C ASN A 21 16.96 31.12 10.86
N LEU A 22 17.41 30.43 11.90
CA LEU A 22 16.69 29.27 12.48
C LEU A 22 15.27 29.64 12.95
N MET A 23 14.97 30.94 13.10
CA MET A 23 13.65 31.49 13.39
C MET A 23 12.64 31.38 12.22
N ASP A 24 13.11 31.14 11.00
CA ASP A 24 12.31 31.05 9.78
C ASP A 24 11.94 29.61 9.41
N ALA A 25 12.04 28.64 10.33
CA ALA A 25 11.68 27.25 10.08
C ALA A 25 10.27 27.10 9.45
N SER A 26 9.33 27.98 9.81
CA SER A 26 7.99 28.03 9.21
C SER A 26 7.97 28.50 7.74
N ARG A 27 8.90 29.37 7.34
CA ARG A 27 9.08 29.84 5.96
C ARG A 27 9.75 28.74 5.12
N VAL A 28 10.75 28.07 5.68
CA VAL A 28 11.40 26.92 5.05
C VAL A 28 10.41 25.79 4.81
N ARG A 29 9.60 25.46 5.81
CA ARG A 29 8.58 24.41 5.71
C ARG A 29 7.54 24.72 4.63
N ARG A 30 7.12 25.98 4.48
CA ARG A 30 6.21 26.41 3.41
C ARG A 30 6.80 26.22 2.02
N ILE A 31 8.09 26.51 1.84
CA ILE A 31 8.78 26.30 0.56
C ILE A 31 8.89 24.80 0.27
N ILE A 32 9.28 23.99 1.26
CA ILE A 32 9.33 22.53 1.13
C ILE A 32 7.95 21.95 0.81
N ASP A 33 6.91 22.39 1.52
CA ASP A 33 5.52 21.96 1.31
C ASP A 33 5.01 22.37 -0.07
N PHE A 34 5.36 23.58 -0.54
CA PHE A 34 5.03 24.04 -1.88
C PHE A 34 5.64 23.11 -2.94
N TYR A 35 6.93 22.79 -2.84
CA TYR A 35 7.58 21.88 -3.78
C TYR A 35 7.11 20.42 -3.62
N ALA A 36 6.72 20.01 -2.40
CA ALA A 36 6.18 18.68 -2.15
C ALA A 36 4.79 18.49 -2.78
N ARG A 37 3.98 19.56 -2.80
CA ARG A 37 2.59 19.60 -3.30
C ARG A 37 2.44 19.97 -4.76
N LEU A 38 3.53 20.37 -5.44
CA LEU A 38 3.52 20.50 -6.90
C LEU A 38 2.85 19.24 -7.46
N PRO A 39 1.84 19.38 -8.34
CA PRO A 39 1.11 18.26 -8.88
C PRO A 39 2.11 17.41 -9.65
N ARG A 40 2.61 16.37 -8.97
CA ARG A 40 3.34 15.29 -9.60
C ARG A 40 2.35 14.68 -10.59
N GLY A 41 2.83 14.28 -11.76
CA GLY A 41 2.00 13.54 -12.71
C GLY A 41 1.24 12.41 -12.00
N PRO A 42 0.11 11.96 -12.56
CA PRO A 42 -0.75 10.96 -11.92
C PRO A 42 0.12 9.84 -11.35
N ALA A 43 -0.05 9.57 -10.05
CA ALA A 43 0.70 8.52 -9.38
C ALA A 43 0.60 7.25 -10.24
N PRO A 44 1.73 6.54 -10.48
CA PRO A 44 1.76 5.43 -11.42
C PRO A 44 0.64 4.46 -11.05
N THR A 45 -0.28 4.25 -12.00
CA THR A 45 -1.36 3.30 -11.84
C THR A 45 -0.71 1.96 -11.53
N ILE A 46 -0.83 1.49 -10.29
CA ILE A 46 -0.24 0.22 -9.86
C ILE A 46 -0.87 -0.84 -10.77
N SER A 47 -0.10 -1.30 -11.75
CA SER A 47 -0.55 -2.33 -12.67
C SER A 47 -0.73 -3.59 -11.81
N PRO A 48 -1.91 -4.23 -11.83
CA PRO A 48 -2.14 -5.39 -10.99
C PRO A 48 -1.14 -6.47 -11.40
N ARG A 49 -0.28 -6.86 -10.46
CA ARG A 49 0.72 -7.91 -10.68
C ARG A 49 0.12 -9.30 -10.46
N ASN A 50 -0.92 -9.35 -9.63
CA ASN A 50 -1.53 -10.58 -9.14
C ASN A 50 -3.02 -10.64 -9.51
N TRP A 51 -3.57 -11.84 -9.69
CA TRP A 51 -5.00 -12.01 -10.03
C TRP A 51 -5.94 -11.40 -8.98
N VAL A 52 -5.55 -11.43 -7.71
CA VAL A 52 -6.29 -10.77 -6.61
C VAL A 52 -6.34 -9.26 -6.80
N GLU A 53 -5.22 -8.65 -7.22
CA GLU A 53 -5.15 -7.20 -7.48
C GLU A 53 -5.98 -6.82 -8.70
N GLN A 54 -6.06 -7.70 -9.70
CA GLN A 54 -6.88 -7.50 -10.89
C GLN A 54 -8.37 -7.57 -10.57
N TYR A 55 -8.78 -8.52 -9.71
CA TYR A 55 -10.14 -8.60 -9.19
C TYR A 55 -10.48 -7.34 -8.38
N LYS A 56 -9.59 -6.95 -7.46
CA LYS A 56 -9.75 -5.73 -6.66
C LYS A 56 -9.92 -4.49 -7.54
N LYS A 57 -9.05 -4.33 -8.57
CA LYS A 57 -9.12 -3.23 -9.53
C LYS A 57 -10.47 -3.18 -10.27
N THR A 58 -11.00 -4.35 -10.66
CA THR A 58 -12.21 -4.44 -11.49
C THR A 58 -13.49 -4.14 -10.70
N TYR A 59 -13.54 -4.56 -9.45
CA TYR A 59 -14.77 -4.53 -8.65
C TYR A 59 -14.78 -3.47 -7.54
N PHE A 60 -13.62 -3.07 -7.00
CA PHE A 60 -13.52 -2.23 -5.81
C PHE A 60 -12.93 -0.83 -6.03
N ASN A 61 -12.33 -0.54 -7.19
CA ASN A 61 -11.82 0.82 -7.47
C ASN A 61 -12.94 1.74 -7.98
N GLY A 62 -13.08 2.93 -7.39
CA GLY A 62 -14.06 3.94 -7.81
C GLY A 62 -15.44 3.75 -7.15
N ARG A 63 -16.52 3.92 -7.92
CA ARG A 63 -17.89 3.57 -7.48
C ARG A 63 -18.00 2.04 -7.44
N GLY A 64 -17.64 1.44 -6.31
CA GLY A 64 -17.57 -0.01 -6.11
C GLY A 64 -18.78 -0.72 -6.71
N LYS A 65 -18.54 -1.75 -7.51
CA LYS A 65 -19.61 -2.52 -8.16
C LYS A 65 -20.28 -3.42 -7.12
N ALA A 66 -21.58 -3.68 -7.27
CA ALA A 66 -22.31 -4.61 -6.38
C ALA A 66 -22.03 -6.11 -6.68
N GLN A 67 -21.38 -6.40 -7.81
CA GLN A 67 -21.03 -7.75 -8.26
C GLN A 67 -20.25 -8.62 -7.25
N PRO A 68 -19.24 -8.13 -6.49
CA PRO A 68 -18.57 -8.91 -5.44
C PRO A 68 -19.52 -9.48 -4.39
N VAL A 69 -20.61 -8.78 -4.05
CA VAL A 69 -21.62 -9.30 -3.12
C VAL A 69 -22.36 -10.49 -3.74
N LEU A 70 -22.72 -10.39 -5.01
CA LEU A 70 -23.34 -11.50 -5.76
C LEU A 70 -22.39 -12.71 -5.86
N HIS A 71 -21.09 -12.49 -6.10
CA HIS A 71 -20.10 -13.56 -6.11
C HIS A 71 -19.98 -14.25 -4.74
N ALA A 72 -19.99 -13.49 -3.65
CA ALA A 72 -19.95 -14.04 -2.30
C ALA A 72 -21.18 -14.90 -2.00
N ILE A 73 -22.39 -14.42 -2.34
CA ILE A 73 -23.64 -15.17 -2.16
C ILE A 73 -23.62 -16.45 -3.01
N GLY A 74 -23.26 -16.34 -4.30
CA GLY A 74 -23.16 -17.51 -5.17
C GLY A 74 -22.16 -18.54 -4.67
N GLY A 75 -21.00 -18.10 -4.19
CA GLY A 75 -20.01 -18.97 -3.56
C GLY A 75 -20.54 -19.68 -2.32
N LEU A 76 -21.27 -18.98 -1.46
CA LEU A 76 -21.86 -19.56 -0.25
C LEU A 76 -22.94 -20.60 -0.59
N VAL A 77 -23.79 -20.34 -1.58
CA VAL A 77 -24.83 -21.28 -2.01
C VAL A 77 -24.20 -22.56 -2.57
N ILE A 78 -23.21 -22.43 -3.46
CA ILE A 78 -22.52 -23.59 -4.04
C ILE A 78 -21.79 -24.37 -2.94
N PHE A 79 -21.09 -23.68 -2.05
CA PHE A 79 -20.38 -24.32 -0.94
C PHE A 79 -21.35 -25.06 0.01
N GLY A 80 -22.48 -24.43 0.36
CA GLY A 80 -23.53 -25.06 1.15
C GLY A 80 -24.09 -26.33 0.49
N TYR A 81 -24.33 -26.29 -0.83
CA TYR A 81 -24.78 -27.48 -1.58
C TYR A 81 -23.74 -28.60 -1.60
N ILE A 82 -22.45 -28.27 -1.73
CA ILE A 82 -21.37 -29.27 -1.66
C ILE A 82 -21.33 -29.92 -0.27
N LEU A 83 -21.44 -29.13 0.80
CA LEU A 83 -21.48 -29.64 2.17
C LEU A 83 -22.70 -30.53 2.40
N ASP A 84 -23.88 -30.08 1.99
CA ASP A 84 -25.12 -30.86 2.09
C ASP A 84 -24.98 -32.19 1.32
N TYR A 85 -24.49 -32.18 0.08
CA TYR A 85 -24.22 -33.42 -0.66
C TYR A 85 -23.23 -34.34 0.07
N TYR A 86 -22.15 -33.77 0.60
CA TYR A 86 -21.09 -34.53 1.26
C TYR A 86 -21.52 -35.14 2.61
N PHE A 87 -22.32 -34.43 3.39
CA PHE A 87 -22.77 -34.88 4.71
C PHE A 87 -24.12 -35.58 4.70
N HIS A 88 -25.04 -35.17 3.83
CA HIS A 88 -26.39 -35.70 3.75
C HIS A 88 -26.43 -36.91 2.82
N LEU A 89 -26.05 -36.76 1.54
CA LEU A 89 -26.25 -37.84 0.55
C LEU A 89 -25.16 -38.93 0.61
N ARG A 90 -23.93 -38.58 0.98
CA ARG A 90 -22.83 -39.56 1.07
C ARG A 90 -23.05 -40.58 2.21
N TYR A 91 -23.67 -40.19 3.32
CA TYR A 91 -23.82 -41.10 4.47
C TYR A 91 -24.98 -42.10 4.30
N HIS A 92 -26.03 -41.73 3.55
CA HIS A 92 -27.19 -42.61 3.33
C HIS A 92 -27.01 -43.71 2.27
N LYS A 93 -25.83 -43.81 1.62
CA LYS A 93 -25.52 -44.89 0.65
C LYS A 93 -24.67 -46.04 1.21
N HIS A 94 -24.17 -45.94 2.45
CA HIS A 94 -23.36 -47.01 3.07
C HIS A 94 -24.09 -47.77 4.18
N SER A 95 -25.36 -47.42 4.47
CA SER A 95 -26.24 -48.29 5.27
C SER A 95 -26.64 -49.46 4.39
N ILE A 96 -25.80 -50.49 4.46
CA ILE A 96 -25.97 -51.88 4.05
C ILE A 96 -27.45 -52.21 3.77
N HIS A 97 -27.78 -52.43 2.50
CA HIS A 97 -28.93 -53.25 2.17
C HIS A 97 -28.54 -54.69 2.51
N GLU A 98 -28.92 -55.16 3.69
CA GLU A 98 -29.14 -56.60 3.94
C GLU A 98 -30.47 -57.03 3.30
#